data_AF-E3FZL8-F1
#
_entry.id   AF-E3FZL8-F1
#
_cell.length_a   1.000
_cell.length_b   1.000
_cell.length_c   1.000
_cell.angle_alpha   90.00
_cell.angle_beta   90.00
_cell.angle_gamma   90.00
#
_symmetry.space_group_name_H-M   'P 1'
#
loop_
_entity.id
_entity.type
_entity.pdbx_description
1 polymer ?
#
loop_
_entity_poly.entity_id
_entity_poly.type
_entity_poly.pdbx_seq_one_letter_code
_entity_poly.pdbx_strand_id
1 'polypeptide(L)'
;MSLRPDGTPGPEGCPEEAKRVMEALKLHVGDAALVDLDANQISSRRITLYDGPLESVLIRDFGTLEATTRLYGQVWTAGPQVVIRYYEAHPPDSGKLPICAVARLSYDQMRKLPESKPGMAILDGSTAAAYVVDAFR
;
A
#
# COMPACT_ATOMS: atom_id res chain seq x y z
N MET A 1 8.47 -8.80 11.85
CA MET A 1 7.58 -9.43 10.86
C MET A 1 8.20 -10.73 10.37
N SER A 2 7.48 -11.85 10.41
CA SER A 2 7.91 -13.12 9.82
C SER A 2 7.39 -13.23 8.38
N LEU A 3 8.14 -13.88 7.49
CA LEU A 3 7.67 -14.21 6.15
C LEU A 3 7.01 -15.59 6.16
N ARG A 4 5.98 -15.76 5.33
CA ARG A 4 5.37 -17.06 5.02
C ARG A 4 6.30 -17.85 4.08
N PRO A 5 6.10 -19.17 3.91
CA PRO A 5 6.92 -19.99 3.01
C PRO A 5 6.95 -19.51 1.54
N ASP A 6 5.93 -18.78 1.10
CA ASP A 6 5.83 -18.20 -0.24
C ASP A 6 6.52 -16.82 -0.37
N GLY A 7 7.20 -16.36 0.68
CA GLY A 7 7.92 -15.09 0.73
C GLY A 7 7.04 -13.85 0.96
N THR A 8 5.72 -14.03 1.13
CA THR A 8 4.81 -12.94 1.51
C THR A 8 4.87 -12.67 3.02
N PRO A 9 4.52 -11.47 3.50
CA PRO A 9 4.58 -11.15 4.91
C PRO A 9 3.49 -11.90 5.71
N GLY A 10 3.87 -12.42 6.86
CA GLY A 10 2.94 -13.03 7.82
C GLY A 10 2.06 -12.00 8.53
N PRO A 11 1.11 -12.47 9.35
CA PRO A 11 0.23 -11.58 10.11
C PRO A 11 1.02 -10.65 11.05
N GLU A 12 0.55 -9.43 11.19
CA GLU A 12 1.14 -8.39 12.04
C GLU A 12 0.05 -7.46 12.53
N GLY A 13 -0.02 -7.22 13.84
CA GLY A 13 -1.00 -6.29 14.42
C GLY A 13 -0.65 -4.84 14.08
N CYS A 14 -1.65 -4.01 13.82
CA CYS A 14 -1.41 -2.58 13.69
C CYS A 14 -0.98 -2.00 15.06
N PRO A 15 0.12 -1.21 15.15
CA PRO A 15 0.54 -0.60 16.40
C PRO A 15 -0.55 0.30 17.01
N GLU A 16 -0.63 0.34 18.34
CA GLU A 16 -1.64 1.17 19.04
C GLU A 16 -1.51 2.67 18.73
N GLU A 17 -0.29 3.15 18.49
CA GLU A 17 -0.05 4.54 18.05
C GLU A 17 -0.68 4.80 16.68
N ALA A 18 -0.46 3.92 15.71
CA ALA A 18 -1.05 4.03 14.38
C ALA A 18 -2.58 4.01 14.45
N LYS A 19 -3.18 3.15 15.29
CA LYS A 19 -4.63 3.13 15.49
C LYS A 19 -5.18 4.47 16.01
N ARG A 20 -4.51 5.07 17.01
CA ARG A 20 -4.91 6.39 17.54
C ARG A 20 -4.79 7.49 16.50
N VAL A 21 -3.73 7.47 15.69
CA VAL A 21 -3.52 8.45 14.61
C VAL A 21 -4.58 8.26 13.51
N MET A 22 -4.86 7.02 13.10
CA MET A 22 -5.92 6.73 12.13
C MET A 22 -7.30 7.22 12.61
N GLU A 23 -7.65 7.00 13.88
CA GLU A 23 -8.88 7.55 14.48
C GLU A 23 -8.94 9.09 14.37
N ALA A 24 -7.85 9.78 14.75
CA ALA A 24 -7.77 11.25 14.65
C ALA A 24 -7.88 11.76 13.20
N LEU A 25 -7.38 10.97 12.24
CA LEU A 25 -7.46 11.24 10.81
C LEU A 25 -8.80 10.85 10.18
N LYS A 26 -9.72 10.25 10.94
CA LYS A 26 -10.99 9.68 10.45
C LYS A 26 -10.79 8.56 9.42
N LEU A 27 -9.78 7.73 9.64
CA LEU A 27 -9.46 6.54 8.85
C LEU A 27 -9.99 5.30 9.58
N HIS A 28 -11.18 4.83 9.22
CA HIS A 28 -11.79 3.65 9.84
C HIS A 28 -11.43 2.38 9.08
N VAL A 29 -11.41 1.25 9.79
CA VAL A 29 -11.16 -0.07 9.18
C VAL A 29 -12.13 -0.34 8.04
N GLY A 30 -11.61 -0.65 6.86
CA GLY A 30 -12.40 -0.86 5.65
C GLY A 30 -12.57 0.39 4.78
N ASP A 31 -12.28 1.59 5.30
CA ASP A 31 -12.19 2.79 4.46
C ASP A 31 -11.12 2.60 3.40
N ALA A 32 -11.36 3.17 2.21
CA ALA A 32 -10.45 3.03 1.09
C ALA A 32 -10.34 4.31 0.26
N ALA A 33 -9.15 4.56 -0.26
CA ALA A 33 -8.88 5.64 -1.21
C ALA A 33 -8.02 5.13 -2.38
N LEU A 34 -8.17 5.76 -3.55
CA LEU A 34 -7.35 5.44 -4.71
C LEU A 34 -5.93 6.02 -4.55
N VAL A 35 -4.93 5.21 -4.92
CA VAL A 35 -3.52 5.57 -4.95
C VAL A 35 -2.90 5.25 -6.30
N ASP A 36 -1.92 6.05 -6.71
CA ASP A 36 -0.87 5.57 -7.63
C ASP A 36 0.16 4.80 -6.80
N LEU A 37 0.42 3.56 -7.21
CA LEU A 37 1.22 2.58 -6.48
C LEU A 37 2.68 3.02 -6.34
N ASP A 38 3.29 3.57 -7.40
CA ASP A 38 4.67 4.05 -7.36
C ASP A 38 4.72 5.51 -7.82
N ALA A 39 5.19 6.36 -6.93
CA ALA A 39 5.49 7.77 -7.14
C ALA A 39 6.30 8.05 -8.42
N ASN A 40 7.15 7.12 -8.85
CA ASN A 40 8.01 7.25 -10.02
C ASN A 40 7.34 6.80 -11.33
N GLN A 41 6.15 6.20 -11.25
CA GLN A 41 5.45 5.57 -12.38
C GLN A 41 3.97 6.00 -12.46
N ILE A 42 3.62 7.17 -11.92
CA ILE A 42 2.26 7.72 -11.87
C ILE A 42 1.59 7.68 -13.25
N SER A 43 0.32 7.26 -13.29
CA SER A 43 -0.51 7.18 -14.50
C SER A 43 0.06 6.29 -15.64
N SER A 44 1.03 5.43 -15.33
CA SER A 44 1.58 4.49 -16.30
C SER A 44 0.58 3.37 -16.58
N ARG A 45 0.43 3.00 -17.86
CA ARG A 45 -0.41 1.87 -18.27
C ARG A 45 0.09 0.53 -17.74
N ARG A 46 1.38 0.46 -17.42
CA ARG A 46 2.08 -0.72 -16.89
C ARG A 46 3.18 -0.24 -15.98
N ILE A 47 3.32 -0.87 -14.82
CA ILE A 47 4.36 -0.55 -13.85
C ILE A 47 5.17 -1.78 -13.50
N THR A 48 6.39 -1.57 -13.04
CA THR A 48 7.23 -2.59 -12.42
C THR A 48 7.48 -2.25 -10.97
N LEU A 49 7.04 -3.10 -10.05
CA LEU A 49 7.34 -3.00 -8.62
C LEU A 49 8.50 -3.93 -8.26
N TYR A 50 9.30 -3.53 -7.29
CA TYR A 50 10.43 -4.32 -6.76
C TYR A 50 10.18 -4.66 -5.30
N ASP A 51 10.71 -5.78 -4.84
CA ASP A 51 10.76 -6.10 -3.40
C ASP A 51 11.51 -4.99 -2.68
N GLY A 52 10.88 -4.35 -1.69
CA GLY A 52 11.50 -3.21 -1.04
C GLY A 52 10.54 -2.14 -0.56
N PRO A 53 11.12 -1.03 -0.05
CA PRO A 53 10.35 0.16 0.27
C PRO A 53 9.70 0.73 -0.98
N LEU A 54 8.51 1.30 -0.81
CA LEU A 54 7.72 1.94 -1.86
C LEU A 54 7.10 3.23 -1.34
N GLU A 55 6.95 4.17 -2.25
CA GLU A 55 6.19 5.40 -2.04
C GLU A 55 5.02 5.43 -3.03
N SER A 56 3.80 5.45 -2.50
CA SER A 56 2.56 5.65 -3.27
C SER A 56 2.03 7.06 -3.08
N VAL A 57 1.12 7.50 -3.95
CA VAL A 57 0.53 8.85 -3.90
C VAL A 57 -0.99 8.74 -3.87
N LEU A 58 -1.64 9.40 -2.91
CA LEU A 58 -3.10 9.51 -2.90
C LEU A 58 -3.60 10.26 -4.15
N ILE A 59 -4.55 9.65 -4.87
CA ILE A 59 -5.27 10.29 -5.98
C ILE A 59 -6.48 11.06 -5.46
N ARG A 60 -7.06 10.58 -4.35
CA ARG A 60 -8.23 11.15 -3.68
C ARG A 60 -7.96 11.24 -2.19
N ASP A 61 -8.71 12.10 -1.52
CA ASP A 61 -8.65 12.25 -0.07
C ASP A 61 -8.92 10.91 0.63
N PHE A 62 -8.25 10.69 1.75
CA PHE A 62 -8.39 9.51 2.59
C PHE A 62 -8.63 9.94 4.04
N GLY A 63 -9.89 9.93 4.47
CA GLY A 63 -10.28 10.58 5.73
C GLY A 63 -10.01 12.08 5.65
N THR A 64 -9.10 12.56 6.49
CA THR A 64 -8.62 13.96 6.49
C THR A 64 -7.28 14.15 5.76
N LEU A 65 -6.67 13.07 5.26
CA LEU A 65 -5.48 13.15 4.41
C LEU A 65 -5.90 13.63 3.02
N GLU A 66 -5.30 14.71 2.54
CA GLU A 66 -5.59 15.25 1.22
C GLU A 66 -4.97 14.42 0.10
N ALA A 67 -5.55 14.51 -1.10
CA ALA A 67 -4.91 14.05 -2.32
C ALA A 67 -3.46 14.58 -2.40
N THR A 68 -2.58 13.80 -3.05
CA THR A 68 -1.12 13.99 -3.11
C THR A 68 -0.31 13.65 -1.86
N THR A 69 -0.96 13.32 -0.72
CA THR A 69 -0.30 12.70 0.43
C THR A 69 0.49 11.46 -0.02
N ARG A 70 1.74 11.33 0.43
CA ARG A 70 2.59 10.17 0.15
C ARG A 70 2.30 9.07 1.16
N LEU A 71 2.10 7.85 0.68
CA LEU A 71 2.01 6.67 1.54
C LEU A 71 3.30 5.87 1.42
N TYR A 72 4.01 5.73 2.54
CA TYR A 72 5.24 4.94 2.60
C TYR A 72 4.93 3.54 3.10
N GLY A 73 5.52 2.57 2.41
CA GLY A 73 5.22 1.16 2.65
C GLY A 73 6.34 0.23 2.20
N GLN A 74 5.99 -1.04 2.21
CA GLN A 74 6.85 -2.13 1.79
C GLN A 74 6.10 -3.03 0.83
N VAL A 75 6.81 -3.52 -0.18
CA VAL A 75 6.31 -4.39 -1.24
C VAL A 75 6.94 -5.78 -1.10
N TRP A 76 6.11 -6.79 -1.35
CA TRP A 76 6.53 -8.17 -1.55
C TRP A 76 5.94 -8.73 -2.83
N THR A 77 6.81 -9.30 -3.66
CA THR A 77 6.54 -9.78 -5.02
C THR A 77 6.77 -11.29 -5.14
N ALA A 78 7.21 -11.98 -4.09
CA ALA A 78 7.49 -13.41 -4.13
C ALA A 78 6.24 -14.27 -4.44
N GLY A 79 5.12 -13.98 -3.76
CA GLY A 79 3.84 -14.66 -3.98
C GLY A 79 3.19 -14.38 -5.34
N PRO A 80 2.11 -15.08 -5.72
CA PRO A 80 1.43 -14.90 -7.01
C PRO A 80 0.77 -13.51 -7.17
N GLN A 81 0.50 -12.85 -6.05
CA GLN A 81 -0.01 -11.48 -5.97
C GLN A 81 1.01 -10.60 -5.26
N VAL A 82 1.07 -9.34 -5.67
CA VAL A 82 1.85 -8.33 -4.97
C VAL A 82 1.15 -7.98 -3.67
N VAL A 83 1.89 -8.03 -2.56
CA VAL A 83 1.43 -7.53 -1.27
C VAL A 83 2.10 -6.20 -1.02
N ILE A 84 1.31 -5.18 -0.67
CA ILE A 84 1.82 -3.86 -0.26
C ILE A 84 1.17 -3.50 1.06
N ARG A 85 2.00 -3.16 2.04
CA ARG A 85 1.59 -2.63 3.34
C ARG A 85 2.12 -1.22 3.48
N TYR A 86 1.25 -0.29 3.80
CA TYR A 86 1.57 1.09 4.13
C TYR A 86 1.63 1.25 5.63
N TYR A 87 2.68 1.92 6.09
CA TYR A 87 2.99 2.12 7.51
C TYR A 87 2.99 3.60 7.89
N GLU A 88 3.19 4.51 6.94
CA GLU A 88 3.21 5.95 7.19
C GLU A 88 2.48 6.72 6.07
N ALA A 89 1.81 7.80 6.45
CA ALA A 89 1.28 8.82 5.56
C ALA A 89 2.03 10.14 5.80
N HIS A 90 2.46 10.79 4.73
CA HIS A 90 3.21 12.05 4.77
C HIS A 90 2.42 13.08 3.96
N PRO A 91 1.49 13.82 4.59
CA PRO A 91 0.83 14.93 3.94
C PRO A 91 1.84 16.04 3.62
N PRO A 92 1.62 16.85 2.57
CA PRO A 92 2.54 17.92 2.14
C PRO A 92 3.00 18.85 3.28
N ASP A 93 2.07 19.25 4.16
CA ASP A 93 2.32 20.26 5.20
C ASP A 93 2.37 19.68 6.63
N SER A 94 2.54 18.36 6.77
CA SER A 94 2.51 17.69 8.09
C SER A 94 3.69 16.77 8.33
N GLY A 95 3.87 16.41 9.60
CA GLY A 95 4.82 15.36 9.97
C GLY A 95 4.40 13.99 9.45
N LYS A 96 5.28 13.00 9.65
CA LYS A 96 4.99 11.60 9.33
C LYS A 96 3.93 11.06 10.28
N LEU A 97 2.87 10.50 9.72
CA LEU A 97 1.72 9.98 10.47
C LEU A 97 1.71 8.45 10.34
N PRO A 98 1.86 7.70 11.44
CA PRO A 98 1.80 6.24 11.37
C PRO A 98 0.38 5.78 11.04
N ILE A 99 0.26 4.86 10.09
CA ILE A 99 -1.01 4.28 9.64
C ILE A 99 -0.83 2.77 9.39
N CYS A 100 -1.94 2.07 9.19
CA CYS A 100 -1.94 0.70 8.69
C CYS A 100 -2.93 0.58 7.53
N ALA A 101 -2.41 0.44 6.33
CA ALA A 101 -3.23 0.22 5.14
C ALA A 101 -2.61 -0.81 4.20
N VAL A 102 -3.43 -1.44 3.38
CA VAL A 102 -2.98 -2.41 2.36
C VAL A 102 -3.47 -2.02 0.99
N ALA A 103 -2.62 -2.14 -0.03
CA ALA A 103 -3.07 -1.99 -1.40
C ALA A 103 -3.88 -3.22 -1.82
N ARG A 104 -5.04 -3.00 -2.43
CA ARG A 104 -5.86 -4.03 -3.06
C ARG A 104 -6.44 -3.48 -4.36
N LEU A 105 -6.55 -4.34 -5.38
CA LEU A 105 -7.28 -4.07 -6.61
C LEU A 105 -8.48 -5.01 -6.68
N SER A 106 -9.66 -4.49 -7.04
CA SER A 106 -10.81 -5.31 -7.40
C SER A 106 -10.53 -6.09 -8.70
N TYR A 107 -11.26 -7.19 -8.91
CA TYR A 107 -11.26 -8.04 -10.12
C TYR A 107 -9.94 -8.61 -10.65
N ASP A 108 -8.77 -8.36 -10.06
CA ASP A 108 -7.54 -9.15 -10.29
C ASP A 108 -6.48 -9.03 -9.16
N GLN A 109 -6.86 -8.50 -7.99
CA GLN A 109 -6.13 -8.63 -6.72
C GLN A 109 -4.59 -8.43 -6.79
N MET A 110 -4.12 -7.42 -7.53
CA MET A 110 -2.67 -7.15 -7.66
C MET A 110 -1.87 -8.36 -8.20
N ARG A 111 -2.49 -9.18 -9.05
CA ARG A 111 -1.86 -10.36 -9.66
C ARG A 111 -0.73 -9.94 -10.59
N LYS A 112 0.42 -10.59 -10.45
CA LYS A 112 1.59 -10.37 -11.29
C LYS A 112 1.36 -10.90 -12.69
N LEU A 113 1.85 -10.19 -13.70
CA LEU A 113 1.93 -10.73 -15.06
C LEU A 113 2.96 -11.86 -15.17
N PRO A 114 2.80 -12.82 -16.11
CA PRO A 114 3.69 -13.97 -16.27
C PRO A 114 5.16 -13.62 -16.53
N GLU A 115 5.44 -12.43 -17.08
CA GLU A 115 6.79 -11.95 -17.39
C GLU A 115 7.55 -11.44 -16.14
N SER A 116 6.90 -11.42 -14.97
CA SER A 116 7.51 -11.02 -13.71
C SER A 116 8.63 -11.96 -13.30
N LYS A 117 9.78 -11.40 -12.89
CA LYS A 117 10.96 -12.15 -12.44
C LYS A 117 11.03 -12.17 -10.90
N PRO A 118 11.81 -13.08 -10.29
CA PRO A 118 12.06 -13.04 -8.84
C PRO A 118 12.54 -11.65 -8.38
N GLY A 119 11.95 -11.14 -7.30
CA GLY A 119 12.25 -9.80 -6.77
C GLY A 119 11.53 -8.63 -7.46
N MET A 120 10.67 -8.92 -8.45
CA MET A 120 9.87 -7.91 -9.13
C MET A 120 8.48 -8.41 -9.53
N ALA A 121 7.58 -7.46 -9.78
CA ALA A 121 6.25 -7.71 -10.28
C ALA A 121 5.88 -6.69 -11.34
N ILE A 122 5.37 -7.17 -12.47
CA ILE A 122 4.78 -6.33 -13.51
C ILE A 122 3.26 -6.35 -13.32
N LEU A 123 2.65 -5.18 -13.23
CA LEU A 123 1.20 -5.00 -13.11
C LEU A 123 0.66 -4.20 -14.29
N ASP A 124 -0.55 -4.55 -14.74
CA ASP A 124 -1.30 -3.73 -15.68
C ASP A 124 -2.04 -2.63 -14.90
N GLY A 125 -1.65 -1.38 -15.12
CA GLY A 125 -2.12 -0.21 -14.39
C GLY A 125 -1.26 0.19 -13.20
N SER A 126 -1.17 1.50 -12.97
CA SER A 126 -0.43 2.09 -11.85
C SER A 126 -1.27 2.31 -10.59
N THR A 127 -2.58 2.06 -10.63
CA THR A 127 -3.50 2.47 -9.55
C THR A 127 -4.03 1.29 -8.76
N ALA A 128 -4.29 1.51 -7.48
CA ALA A 128 -4.97 0.56 -6.60
C ALA A 128 -5.79 1.30 -5.55
N ALA A 129 -6.58 0.58 -4.75
CA ALA A 129 -7.19 1.13 -3.55
C ALA A 129 -6.34 0.78 -2.33
N ALA A 130 -5.97 1.77 -1.52
CA ALA A 130 -5.40 1.58 -0.19
C ALA A 130 -6.55 1.41 0.81
N TYR A 131 -6.60 0.29 1.52
CA TYR A 131 -7.62 -0.02 2.53
C TYR A 131 -7.05 0.07 3.93
N VAL A 132 -7.71 0.78 4.85
CA VAL A 132 -7.34 0.81 6.27
C VAL A 132 -7.60 -0.53 6.92
N VAL A 133 -6.65 -0.99 7.75
CA VAL A 133 -6.74 -2.25 8.48
C VAL A 133 -6.35 -2.07 9.95
N ASP A 134 -6.96 -2.87 10.83
CA ASP A 134 -6.59 -2.98 12.25
C ASP A 134 -5.44 -3.96 12.49
N ALA A 135 -5.18 -4.84 11.53
CA ALA A 135 -4.06 -5.76 11.48
C ALA A 135 -3.81 -6.18 10.03
N PHE A 136 -2.54 -6.40 9.71
CA PHE A 136 -2.15 -7.05 8.48
C PHE A 136 -2.32 -8.56 8.62
N ARG A 137 -3.05 -9.18 7.70
CA ARG A 137 -3.37 -10.62 7.75
C ARG A 137 -2.59 -11.40 6.73
#